data_AF-A0A6G8D9G5-F1
#
_entry.id   AF-A0A6G8D9G5-F1
#
_cell.length_a   1.000
_cell.length_b   1.000
_cell.length_c   1.000
_cell.angle_alpha   90.00
_cell.angle_beta   90.00
_cell.angle_gamma   90.00
#
_symmetry.space_group_name_H-M   'P 1'
#
loop_
_entity.id
_entity.type
_entity.pdbx_description
1 polymer ?
#
loop_
_entity_poly.entity_id
_entity_poly.type
_entity_poly.pdbx_seq_one_letter_code
_entity_poly.pdbx_strand_id
1 'polypeptide(L)'
;MTLQTIVQRYRHRFIEQFGHALSRDQWSALNAIEGCRQGPYGEMAWTCQRCSHNTHTPRSCGHRACNLCQDQSTQAWLQRQEQKRLPVNYYMVTFTLPKELRGVVRQYRSTCYDLLMRCAAQTLKTFAKNDSTLGGELGFCAVLHTHTRRLDYHPHVHIVVPGGAVNKARRQWCKVRGQYLFNGRALAKAFRGAFLKALFQAGITPGRTPKKWVAQCKRVGKGTEALRYLARYLYRGVISNTNILSDDGCNVTFRYRDANTHQWKTRTVTGEQFIVLILQHCLPKGFRRARDYGYLHGNAKAVMHILQWVLKVQRPAPPTKKTASLPCPHCRSPMRVTGIYPRKAQPG
;
A
#
# COMPACT_ATOMS: atom_id res chain seq x y z
N MET A 1 6.66 10.52 20.95
CA MET A 1 7.37 9.25 20.64
C MET A 1 7.24 8.93 19.16
N THR A 2 8.29 8.41 18.53
CA THR A 2 8.28 8.07 17.10
C THR A 2 8.81 6.67 16.85
N LEU A 3 8.49 6.08 15.69
CA LEU A 3 9.08 4.81 15.28
C LEU A 3 10.62 4.88 15.19
N GLN A 4 11.16 6.03 14.75
CA GLN A 4 12.61 6.26 14.69
C GLN A 4 13.26 6.16 16.08
N THR A 5 12.68 6.83 17.09
CA THR A 5 13.22 6.81 18.46
C THR A 5 13.14 5.41 19.08
N ILE A 6 12.10 4.63 18.76
CA ILE A 6 12.02 3.21 19.17
C ILE A 6 13.13 2.40 18.50
N VAL A 7 13.31 2.55 17.19
CA VAL A 7 14.38 1.85 16.46
C VAL A 7 15.74 2.18 17.07
N GLN A 8 16.06 3.46 17.30
CA GLN A 8 17.32 3.89 17.91
C GLN A 8 17.54 3.25 19.28
N ARG A 9 16.53 3.26 20.16
CA ARG A 9 16.64 2.74 21.53
C ARG A 9 16.85 1.22 21.58
N TYR A 10 16.18 0.46 20.72
CA TYR A 10 16.18 -1.01 20.78
C TYR A 10 17.09 -1.67 19.73
N ARG A 11 17.76 -0.89 18.87
CA ARG A 11 18.55 -1.40 17.73
C ARG A 11 19.56 -2.46 18.15
N HIS A 12 20.38 -2.20 19.17
CA HIS A 12 21.45 -3.11 19.59
C HIS A 12 20.89 -4.49 19.97
N ARG A 13 19.98 -4.54 20.95
CA ARG A 13 19.31 -5.77 21.40
C ARG A 13 18.58 -6.48 20.27
N PHE A 14 17.92 -5.71 19.39
CA PHE A 14 17.23 -6.26 18.23
C PHE A 14 18.20 -6.95 17.24
N ILE A 15 19.35 -6.34 16.96
CA ILE A 15 20.35 -6.92 16.04
C ILE A 15 20.98 -8.17 16.65
N GLU A 16 21.29 -8.14 17.93
CA GLU A 16 21.82 -9.30 18.67
C GLU A 16 20.86 -10.49 18.59
N GLN A 17 19.56 -10.26 18.81
CA GLN A 17 18.56 -11.32 18.82
C GLN A 17 18.10 -11.77 17.41
N PHE A 18 17.94 -10.84 16.45
CA PHE A 18 17.27 -11.10 15.17
C PHE A 18 18.10 -10.76 13.93
N GLY A 19 19.27 -10.15 14.07
CA GLY A 19 20.07 -9.64 12.95
C GLY A 19 20.44 -10.72 11.93
N HIS A 20 20.74 -11.93 12.39
CA HIS A 20 21.08 -13.08 11.54
C HIS A 20 19.95 -13.53 10.60
N ALA A 21 18.68 -13.24 10.95
CA ALA A 21 17.50 -13.64 10.19
C ALA A 21 16.98 -12.54 9.24
N LEU A 22 17.60 -11.35 9.24
CA LEU A 22 17.13 -10.24 8.42
C LEU A 22 17.55 -10.36 6.96
N SER A 23 16.57 -10.26 6.08
CA SER A 23 16.83 -10.05 4.65
C SER A 23 17.42 -8.67 4.38
N ARG A 24 18.12 -8.52 3.25
CA ARG A 24 18.66 -7.23 2.77
C ARG A 24 17.61 -6.11 2.74
N ASP A 25 16.38 -6.42 2.35
CA ASP A 25 15.28 -5.44 2.34
C ASP A 25 14.87 -4.98 3.75
N GLN A 26 14.98 -5.85 4.75
CA GLN A 26 14.69 -5.50 6.14
C GLN A 26 15.83 -4.67 6.75
N TRP A 27 17.09 -4.98 6.44
CA TRP A 27 18.24 -4.16 6.80
C TRP A 27 18.12 -2.75 6.24
N SER A 28 17.87 -2.63 4.93
CA SER A 28 17.69 -1.33 4.27
C SER A 28 16.52 -0.54 4.87
N ALA A 29 15.42 -1.22 5.23
CA ALA A 29 14.29 -0.59 5.91
C ALA A 29 14.64 -0.09 7.32
N LEU A 30 15.35 -0.90 8.12
CA LEU A 30 15.77 -0.55 9.48
C LEU A 30 16.67 0.69 9.46
N ASN A 31 17.72 0.67 8.63
CA ASN A 31 18.65 1.79 8.47
C ASN A 31 17.94 3.04 7.95
N ALA A 32 16.99 2.88 7.03
CA ALA A 32 16.19 4.00 6.53
C ALA A 32 15.23 4.61 7.54
N ILE A 33 14.66 3.81 8.44
CA ILE A 33 13.82 4.32 9.52
C ILE A 33 14.68 5.11 10.52
N GLU A 34 15.84 4.57 10.89
CA GLU A 34 16.76 5.20 11.84
C GLU A 34 17.37 6.50 11.32
N GLY A 35 17.91 6.51 10.08
CA GLY A 35 18.61 7.68 9.53
C GLY A 35 17.69 8.75 8.93
N CYS A 36 16.37 8.54 8.90
CA CYS A 36 15.43 9.45 8.25
C CYS A 36 15.48 10.85 8.88
N ARG A 37 15.79 11.89 8.08
CA ARG A 37 15.92 13.28 8.57
C ARG A 37 16.99 13.47 9.66
N GLN A 38 18.06 12.67 9.62
CA GLN A 38 19.21 12.80 10.54
C GLN A 38 20.54 13.17 9.83
N GLY A 39 20.50 13.44 8.51
CA GLY A 39 21.67 13.84 7.72
C GLY A 39 22.15 12.81 6.66
N PRO A 40 22.08 11.48 6.88
CA PRO A 40 22.61 10.49 5.91
C PRO A 40 22.00 10.54 4.51
N TYR A 41 20.85 11.18 4.35
CA TYR A 41 20.12 11.31 3.08
C TYR A 41 20.36 12.65 2.37
N GLY A 42 21.34 13.43 2.85
CA GLY A 42 21.63 14.78 2.38
C GLY A 42 20.74 15.82 3.03
N GLU A 43 20.82 17.05 2.54
CA GLU A 43 20.21 18.22 3.15
C GLU A 43 19.48 19.08 2.11
N MET A 44 18.59 19.93 2.61
CA MET A 44 17.90 20.96 1.83
C MET A 44 18.28 22.31 2.42
N ALA A 45 18.83 23.20 1.58
CA ALA A 45 19.09 24.57 1.96
C ALA A 45 17.84 25.43 1.77
N TRP A 46 17.61 26.29 2.75
CA TRP A 46 16.49 27.21 2.81
C TRP A 46 16.98 28.62 3.03
N THR A 47 16.37 29.56 2.32
CA THR A 47 16.61 31.00 2.49
C THR A 47 15.29 31.69 2.79
N CYS A 48 15.28 32.51 3.84
CA CYS A 48 14.11 33.33 4.15
C CYS A 48 13.94 34.42 3.08
N GLN A 49 12.70 34.67 2.67
CA GLN A 49 12.40 35.72 1.69
C GLN A 49 12.29 37.12 2.31
N ARG A 50 12.30 37.24 3.65
CA ARG A 50 12.10 38.49 4.38
C ARG A 50 13.32 38.96 5.17
N CYS A 51 14.15 38.03 5.64
CA CYS A 51 15.43 38.36 6.30
C CYS A 51 16.56 37.52 5.70
N SER A 52 17.80 37.86 6.02
CA SER A 52 18.99 37.18 5.48
C SER A 52 19.27 35.80 6.11
N HIS A 53 18.32 35.23 6.86
CA HIS A 53 18.51 33.96 7.52
C HIS A 53 18.49 32.78 6.54
N ASN A 54 19.50 31.93 6.66
CA ASN A 54 19.65 30.68 5.92
C ASN A 54 19.67 29.51 6.90
N THR A 55 19.07 28.38 6.52
CA THR A 55 19.12 27.16 7.32
C THR A 55 19.19 25.92 6.44
N HIS A 56 19.66 24.83 7.03
CA HIS A 56 19.73 23.51 6.40
C HIS A 56 18.83 22.56 7.16
N THR A 57 18.07 21.74 6.43
CA THR A 57 17.28 20.67 7.04
C THR A 57 17.68 19.31 6.47
N PRO A 58 17.89 18.29 7.30
CA PRO A 58 18.08 16.93 6.84
C PRO A 58 16.94 16.41 5.95
N ARG A 59 17.29 15.70 4.89
CA ARG A 59 16.31 15.11 3.97
C ARG A 59 15.72 13.82 4.52
N SER A 60 14.51 13.52 4.06
CA SER A 60 13.81 12.28 4.37
C SER A 60 14.41 11.11 3.59
N CYS A 61 14.35 9.89 4.14
CA CYS A 61 14.94 8.71 3.50
C CYS A 61 14.18 8.23 2.26
N GLY A 62 12.91 8.62 2.12
CA GLY A 62 12.05 8.17 1.04
C GLY A 62 11.75 6.67 1.06
N HIS A 63 12.11 5.93 2.11
CA HIS A 63 11.86 4.50 2.16
C HIS A 63 10.38 4.21 2.52
N ARG A 64 9.74 3.28 1.80
CA ARG A 64 8.31 2.94 1.96
C ARG A 64 7.92 2.33 3.31
N ALA A 65 8.90 1.84 4.08
CA ALA A 65 8.69 1.34 5.43
C ALA A 65 8.73 2.46 6.48
N CYS A 66 9.32 3.62 6.14
CA CYS A 66 9.40 4.76 7.04
C CYS A 66 8.04 5.46 7.13
N ASN A 67 7.54 5.65 8.35
CA ASN A 67 6.26 6.30 8.61
C ASN A 67 6.34 7.84 8.69
N LEU A 68 7.54 8.42 8.49
CA LEU A 68 7.76 9.87 8.36
C LEU A 68 7.85 10.36 6.89
N CYS A 69 7.80 9.42 5.94
CA CYS A 69 8.05 9.66 4.53
C CYS A 69 6.80 9.42 3.65
N GLN A 70 6.95 9.72 2.35
CA GLN A 70 6.05 9.27 1.27
C GLN A 70 4.61 9.81 1.28
N ASP A 71 4.32 10.84 2.09
CA ASP A 71 3.03 11.53 2.04
C ASP A 71 2.74 12.09 0.64
N GLN A 72 3.72 12.76 0.02
CA GLN A 72 3.55 13.33 -1.32
C GLN A 72 3.33 12.24 -2.37
N SER A 73 4.05 11.12 -2.31
CA SER A 73 3.83 9.97 -3.21
C SER A 73 2.45 9.35 -3.04
N THR A 74 1.97 9.28 -1.80
CA THR A 74 0.61 8.82 -1.48
C THR A 74 -0.45 9.72 -2.11
N GLN A 75 -0.30 11.04 -1.94
CA GLN A 75 -1.23 12.02 -2.53
C GLN A 75 -1.18 11.98 -4.06
N ALA A 76 0.02 11.93 -4.65
CA ALA A 76 0.18 11.83 -6.09
C ALA A 76 -0.45 10.55 -6.65
N TRP A 77 -0.32 9.42 -5.95
CA TRP A 77 -1.00 8.18 -6.32
C TRP A 77 -2.52 8.33 -6.25
N LEU A 78 -3.05 8.86 -5.14
CA LEU A 78 -4.50 9.04 -4.96
C LEU A 78 -5.08 9.96 -6.04
N GLN A 79 -4.41 11.08 -6.32
CA GLN A 79 -4.78 12.00 -7.39
C GLN A 79 -4.84 11.29 -8.75
N ARG A 80 -3.84 10.46 -9.09
CA ARG A 80 -3.85 9.69 -10.34
C ARG A 80 -5.03 8.73 -10.42
N GLN A 81 -5.46 8.14 -9.30
CA GLN A 81 -6.64 7.27 -9.28
C GLN A 81 -7.95 8.06 -9.39
N GLU A 82 -8.05 9.21 -8.71
CA GLU A 82 -9.21 10.11 -8.85
C GLU A 82 -9.38 10.64 -10.28
N GLN A 83 -8.28 10.93 -10.98
CA GLN A 83 -8.30 11.32 -12.39
C GLN A 83 -8.79 10.21 -13.34
N LYS A 84 -8.77 8.95 -12.90
CA LYS A 84 -9.31 7.80 -13.63
C LYS A 84 -10.72 7.40 -13.17
N ARG A 85 -11.29 8.13 -12.20
CA ARG A 85 -12.57 7.77 -11.60
C ARG A 85 -13.70 7.96 -12.62
N LEU A 86 -14.62 7.01 -12.62
CA LEU A 86 -15.82 6.99 -13.44
C LEU A 86 -17.06 7.23 -12.55
N PRO A 87 -18.16 7.82 -13.06
CA PRO A 87 -19.36 8.16 -12.28
C PRO A 87 -20.24 6.95 -11.95
N VAL A 88 -19.65 5.77 -11.79
CA VAL A 88 -20.31 4.48 -11.57
C VAL A 88 -20.23 4.05 -10.10
N ASN A 89 -20.93 2.97 -9.75
CA ASN A 89 -20.71 2.32 -8.48
C ASN A 89 -19.36 1.60 -8.47
N TYR A 90 -18.70 1.56 -7.34
CA TYR A 90 -17.45 0.84 -7.15
C TYR A 90 -17.64 -0.33 -6.20
N TYR A 91 -16.77 -1.33 -6.35
CA TYR A 91 -16.75 -2.53 -5.56
C TYR A 91 -15.34 -2.76 -5.02
N MET A 92 -15.24 -3.11 -3.74
CA MET A 92 -14.01 -3.58 -3.12
C MET A 92 -14.04 -5.10 -3.09
N VAL A 93 -13.10 -5.72 -3.80
CA VAL A 93 -12.88 -7.17 -3.78
C VAL A 93 -11.62 -7.46 -2.98
N THR A 94 -11.71 -8.30 -1.95
CA THR A 94 -10.56 -8.68 -1.13
C THR A 94 -10.34 -10.18 -1.22
N PHE A 95 -9.15 -10.59 -1.65
CA PHE A 95 -8.71 -11.99 -1.61
C PHE A 95 -7.71 -12.17 -0.48
N THR A 96 -8.00 -13.08 0.45
CA THR A 96 -7.17 -13.32 1.64
C THR A 96 -6.61 -14.73 1.61
N LEU A 97 -5.29 -14.85 1.84
CA LEU A 97 -4.67 -16.17 1.98
C LEU A 97 -4.97 -16.77 3.36
N PRO A 98 -5.27 -18.09 3.44
CA PRO A 98 -5.41 -18.80 4.70
C PRO A 98 -4.18 -18.69 5.60
N LYS A 99 -4.38 -18.85 6.92
CA LYS A 99 -3.29 -18.73 7.90
C LYS A 99 -2.20 -19.79 7.68
N GLU A 100 -2.59 -20.96 7.18
CA GLU A 100 -1.76 -22.12 6.90
C GLU A 100 -0.72 -21.83 5.81
N LEU A 101 -1.04 -20.91 4.88
CA LEU A 101 -0.11 -20.51 3.82
C LEU A 101 0.89 -19.43 4.24
N ARG A 102 0.72 -18.81 5.42
CA ARG A 102 1.55 -17.67 5.82
C ARG A 102 3.04 -18.01 5.92
N GLY A 103 3.39 -19.22 6.39
CA GLY A 103 4.78 -19.67 6.46
C GLY A 103 5.43 -19.71 5.07
N VAL A 104 4.81 -20.44 4.14
CA VAL A 104 5.26 -20.57 2.74
C VAL A 104 5.33 -19.19 2.06
N VAL A 105 4.33 -18.35 2.25
CA VAL A 105 4.32 -16.99 1.66
C VAL A 105 5.41 -16.10 2.27
N ARG A 106 5.78 -16.30 3.54
CA ARG A 106 6.89 -15.57 4.19
C ARG A 106 8.26 -16.05 3.67
N GLN A 107 8.40 -17.34 3.39
CA GLN A 107 9.62 -17.90 2.81
C GLN A 107 9.82 -17.42 1.37
N TYR A 108 8.78 -17.50 0.54
CA TYR A 108 8.83 -17.17 -0.90
C TYR A 108 8.16 -15.83 -1.23
N ARG A 109 8.44 -14.77 -0.46
CA ARG A 109 7.72 -13.47 -0.53
C ARG A 109 7.56 -12.92 -1.93
N SER A 110 8.66 -12.79 -2.69
CA SER A 110 8.62 -12.16 -4.02
C SER A 110 7.66 -12.89 -4.97
N THR A 111 7.86 -14.20 -5.10
CA THR A 111 7.06 -15.08 -5.94
C THR A 111 5.61 -15.14 -5.47
N CYS A 112 5.36 -15.41 -4.18
CA CYS A 112 4.02 -15.58 -3.64
C CYS A 112 3.19 -14.29 -3.68
N TYR A 113 3.78 -13.12 -3.43
CA TYR A 113 3.07 -11.84 -3.55
C TYR A 113 2.71 -11.52 -4.99
N ASP A 114 3.60 -11.83 -5.93
CA ASP A 114 3.33 -11.63 -7.34
C ASP A 114 2.22 -12.57 -7.84
N LEU A 115 2.29 -13.85 -7.46
CA LEU A 115 1.23 -14.84 -7.71
C LEU A 115 -0.10 -14.41 -7.11
N LEU A 116 -0.11 -13.90 -5.88
CA LEU A 116 -1.33 -13.46 -5.20
C LEU A 116 -2.04 -12.36 -6.02
N MET A 117 -1.29 -11.34 -6.44
CA MET A 117 -1.85 -10.26 -7.25
C MET A 117 -2.28 -10.74 -8.64
N ARG A 118 -1.48 -11.56 -9.32
CA ARG A 118 -1.80 -12.09 -10.65
C ARG A 118 -3.04 -12.99 -10.64
N CYS A 119 -3.09 -13.96 -9.74
CA CYS A 119 -4.22 -14.88 -9.63
C CYS A 119 -5.52 -14.12 -9.29
N ALA A 120 -5.48 -13.19 -8.34
CA ALA A 120 -6.66 -12.39 -7.98
C ALA A 120 -7.17 -11.55 -9.17
N ALA A 121 -6.25 -10.88 -9.88
CA ALA A 121 -6.60 -10.11 -11.07
C ALA A 121 -7.18 -11.01 -12.19
N GLN A 122 -6.57 -12.16 -12.44
CA GLN A 122 -7.04 -13.10 -13.46
C GLN A 122 -8.40 -13.69 -13.13
N THR A 123 -8.66 -14.04 -11.86
CA THR A 123 -9.97 -14.51 -11.42
C THR A 123 -11.06 -13.48 -11.75
N LEU A 124 -10.85 -12.20 -11.43
CA LEU A 124 -11.82 -11.14 -11.76
C LEU A 124 -12.03 -10.97 -13.27
N LYS A 125 -10.94 -11.00 -14.06
CA LYS A 125 -11.02 -10.90 -15.52
C LYS A 125 -11.83 -12.05 -16.12
N THR A 126 -11.58 -13.28 -15.69
CA THR A 126 -12.30 -14.46 -16.17
C THR A 126 -13.78 -14.38 -15.80
N PHE A 127 -14.11 -13.95 -14.57
CA PHE A 127 -15.50 -13.79 -14.16
C PHE A 127 -16.24 -12.74 -15.00
N ALA A 128 -15.65 -11.57 -15.24
CA ALA A 128 -16.28 -10.56 -16.08
C ALA A 128 -16.42 -10.95 -17.55
N LYS A 129 -15.46 -11.72 -18.08
CA LYS A 129 -15.55 -12.22 -19.46
C LYS A 129 -16.70 -13.23 -19.61
N ASN A 130 -16.92 -14.07 -18.60
CA ASN A 130 -17.93 -15.13 -18.62
C ASN A 130 -19.32 -14.68 -18.11
N ASP A 131 -19.42 -13.48 -17.54
CA ASP A 131 -20.68 -12.91 -17.09
C ASP A 131 -21.54 -12.49 -18.29
N SER A 132 -22.79 -12.92 -18.34
CA SER A 132 -23.70 -12.68 -19.47
C SER A 132 -24.07 -11.20 -19.65
N THR A 133 -23.95 -10.39 -18.59
CA THR A 133 -24.26 -8.96 -18.62
C THR A 133 -23.02 -8.12 -18.93
N LEU A 134 -21.89 -8.42 -18.28
CA LEU A 134 -20.64 -7.68 -18.48
C LEU A 134 -19.95 -8.12 -19.77
N GLY A 135 -19.73 -9.41 -19.96
CA GLY A 135 -19.14 -10.03 -21.16
C GLY A 135 -17.93 -9.29 -21.70
N GLY A 136 -17.03 -8.81 -20.83
CA GLY A 136 -16.05 -7.79 -21.22
C GLY A 136 -14.87 -7.62 -20.28
N GLU A 137 -14.01 -6.66 -20.61
CA GLU A 137 -12.80 -6.35 -19.85
C GLU A 137 -13.09 -5.38 -18.70
N LEU A 138 -12.82 -5.81 -17.47
CA LEU A 138 -12.79 -4.92 -16.31
C LEU A 138 -11.50 -4.09 -16.28
N GLY A 139 -11.59 -2.89 -15.73
CA GLY A 139 -10.47 -2.11 -15.25
C GLY A 139 -10.52 -2.06 -13.74
N PHE A 140 -9.39 -2.17 -13.06
CA PHE A 140 -9.36 -2.13 -11.59
C PHE A 140 -7.97 -1.84 -11.06
N CYS A 141 -7.89 -1.36 -9.82
CA CYS A 141 -6.64 -1.13 -9.10
C CYS A 141 -6.50 -2.15 -7.98
N ALA A 142 -5.43 -2.95 -8.01
CA ALA A 142 -5.11 -3.93 -6.97
C ALA A 142 -3.96 -3.44 -6.08
N VAL A 143 -4.10 -3.63 -4.78
CA VAL A 143 -3.14 -3.22 -3.76
C VAL A 143 -2.86 -4.38 -2.81
N LEU A 144 -1.60 -4.81 -2.75
CA LEU A 144 -1.12 -5.82 -1.81
C LEU A 144 -1.00 -5.25 -0.40
N HIS A 145 -1.58 -5.94 0.56
CA HIS A 145 -1.40 -5.72 2.00
C HIS A 145 -0.82 -6.98 2.66
N THR A 146 0.02 -6.78 3.67
CA THR A 146 0.70 -7.88 4.38
C THR A 146 0.37 -7.95 5.86
N HIS A 147 -0.43 -7.02 6.40
CA HIS A 147 -0.63 -6.89 7.83
C HIS A 147 -2.08 -6.67 8.24
N THR A 148 -2.40 -7.10 9.46
CA THR A 148 -3.61 -6.67 10.18
C THR A 148 -3.39 -5.29 10.80
N ARG A 149 -4.44 -4.71 11.39
CA ARG A 149 -4.31 -3.50 12.22
C ARG A 149 -3.49 -3.74 13.50
N ARG A 150 -3.43 -4.99 13.97
CA ARG A 150 -2.61 -5.44 15.10
C ARG A 150 -1.16 -5.77 14.69
N LEU A 151 -0.79 -5.49 13.43
CA LEU A 151 0.51 -5.76 12.80
C LEU A 151 0.85 -7.24 12.57
N ASP A 152 -0.12 -8.14 12.73
CA ASP A 152 0.09 -9.57 12.45
C ASP A 152 0.23 -9.80 10.94
N TYR A 153 1.07 -10.75 10.55
CA TYR A 153 1.25 -11.09 9.14
C TYR A 153 0.00 -11.71 8.53
N HIS A 154 -0.54 -11.04 7.52
CA HIS A 154 -1.81 -11.33 6.88
C HIS A 154 -1.77 -10.89 5.41
N PRO A 155 -1.16 -11.69 4.51
CA PRO A 155 -1.10 -11.36 3.09
C PRO A 155 -2.50 -11.45 2.44
N HIS A 156 -2.93 -10.34 1.85
CA HIS A 156 -4.18 -10.20 1.12
C HIS A 156 -4.05 -9.11 0.05
N VAL A 157 -4.95 -9.13 -0.94
CA VAL A 157 -5.02 -8.09 -1.96
C VAL A 157 -6.40 -7.47 -1.95
N HIS A 158 -6.45 -6.14 -1.86
CA HIS A 158 -7.65 -5.35 -2.07
C HIS A 158 -7.69 -4.86 -3.51
N ILE A 159 -8.86 -4.95 -4.14
CA ILE A 159 -9.06 -4.58 -5.53
C ILE A 159 -10.27 -3.65 -5.62
N VAL A 160 -10.06 -2.43 -6.08
CA VAL A 160 -11.11 -1.44 -6.34
C VAL A 160 -11.52 -1.55 -7.80
N VAL A 161 -12.77 -1.94 -8.03
CA VAL A 161 -13.34 -2.23 -9.34
C VAL A 161 -14.48 -1.24 -9.63
N PRO A 162 -14.42 -0.40 -10.68
CA PRO A 162 -15.57 0.32 -11.19
C PRO A 162 -16.61 -0.66 -11.73
N GLY A 163 -17.88 -0.35 -11.52
CA GLY A 163 -19.05 -1.19 -11.79
C GLY A 163 -19.43 -1.28 -13.27
N GLY A 164 -18.48 -1.69 -14.11
CA GLY A 164 -18.73 -2.05 -15.49
C GLY A 164 -17.48 -2.51 -16.22
N ALA A 165 -17.72 -3.07 -17.40
CA ALA A 165 -16.73 -3.66 -18.27
C ALA A 165 -16.82 -3.06 -19.68
N VAL A 166 -15.71 -3.12 -20.41
CA VAL A 166 -15.68 -2.77 -21.84
C VAL A 166 -15.85 -4.04 -22.65
N ASN A 167 -16.94 -4.14 -23.40
CA ASN A 167 -17.08 -5.17 -24.41
C ASN A 167 -16.56 -4.62 -25.75
N LYS A 168 -15.38 -5.07 -26.17
CA LYS A 168 -14.72 -4.60 -27.39
C LYS A 168 -15.44 -5.03 -28.66
N ALA A 169 -15.96 -6.26 -28.70
CA ALA A 169 -16.68 -6.78 -29.87
C ALA A 169 -17.95 -5.97 -30.16
N ARG A 170 -18.69 -5.61 -29.11
CA ARG A 170 -19.91 -4.79 -29.20
C ARG A 170 -19.65 -3.28 -29.09
N ARG A 171 -18.37 -2.87 -28.96
CA ARG A 171 -17.93 -1.47 -28.78
C ARG A 171 -18.75 -0.69 -27.72
N GLN A 172 -19.07 -1.34 -26.61
CA GLN A 172 -20.00 -0.79 -25.60
C GLN A 172 -19.44 -0.84 -24.17
N TRP A 173 -19.96 0.07 -23.34
CA TRP A 173 -19.82 0.01 -21.90
C TRP A 173 -20.94 -0.85 -21.30
N CYS A 174 -20.58 -1.96 -20.65
CA CYS A 174 -21.51 -2.84 -19.96
C CYS A 174 -21.51 -2.52 -18.47
N LYS A 175 -22.61 -1.98 -17.95
CA LYS A 175 -22.77 -1.65 -16.52
C LYS A 175 -23.15 -2.90 -15.71
N VAL A 176 -22.62 -3.01 -14.48
CA VAL A 176 -23.09 -4.02 -13.51
C VAL A 176 -24.57 -3.77 -13.19
N ARG A 177 -25.41 -4.80 -13.33
CA ARG A 177 -26.82 -4.78 -12.92
C ARG A 177 -26.93 -5.22 -11.45
N GLY A 178 -27.49 -4.36 -10.60
CA GLY A 178 -27.76 -4.67 -9.20
C GLY A 178 -26.67 -4.27 -8.19
N GLN A 179 -26.77 -4.85 -6.99
CA GLN A 179 -26.00 -4.43 -5.81
C GLN A 179 -24.65 -5.16 -5.66
N TYR A 180 -24.42 -6.22 -6.42
CA TYR A 180 -23.27 -7.11 -6.28
C TYR A 180 -22.49 -7.16 -7.59
N LEU A 181 -21.16 -7.23 -7.51
CA LEU A 181 -20.32 -7.45 -8.70
C LEU A 181 -20.23 -8.95 -9.02
N PHE A 182 -19.75 -9.77 -8.08
CA PHE A 182 -19.70 -11.24 -8.22
C PHE A 182 -19.94 -11.94 -6.88
N ASN A 183 -20.33 -13.21 -6.93
CA ASN A 183 -20.46 -14.05 -5.73
C ASN A 183 -19.07 -14.32 -5.10
N GLY A 184 -18.88 -13.90 -3.84
CA GLY A 184 -17.61 -14.06 -3.12
C GLY A 184 -17.18 -15.51 -2.89
N ARG A 185 -18.12 -16.45 -2.71
CA ARG A 185 -17.79 -17.89 -2.56
C ARG A 185 -17.26 -18.47 -3.87
N ALA A 186 -17.88 -18.11 -4.99
CA ALA A 186 -17.43 -18.52 -6.32
C ALA A 186 -16.04 -17.95 -6.64
N LEU A 187 -15.83 -16.65 -6.36
CA LEU A 187 -14.51 -16.01 -6.49
C LEU A 187 -13.44 -16.73 -5.65
N ALA A 188 -13.74 -17.06 -4.39
CA ALA A 188 -12.80 -17.74 -3.50
C ALA A 188 -12.44 -19.15 -4.00
N LYS A 189 -13.42 -19.91 -4.51
CA LYS A 189 -13.21 -21.25 -5.07
C LYS A 189 -12.28 -21.20 -6.29
N ALA A 190 -12.57 -20.30 -7.24
CA ALA A 190 -11.76 -20.12 -8.44
C ALA A 190 -10.35 -19.62 -8.12
N PHE A 191 -10.24 -18.62 -7.24
CA PHE A 191 -8.96 -18.08 -6.80
C PHE A 191 -8.09 -19.13 -6.09
N ARG A 192 -8.68 -19.96 -5.22
CA ARG A 192 -7.97 -21.08 -4.58
C ARG A 192 -7.34 -22.00 -5.62
N GLY A 193 -8.13 -22.46 -6.59
CA GLY A 193 -7.63 -23.35 -7.64
C GLY A 193 -6.50 -22.71 -8.46
N ALA A 194 -6.69 -21.45 -8.86
CA ALA A 194 -5.70 -20.71 -9.64
C ALA A 194 -4.38 -20.49 -8.86
N PHE A 195 -4.46 -20.11 -7.58
CA PHE A 195 -3.29 -19.81 -6.76
C PHE A 195 -2.50 -21.08 -6.42
N LEU A 196 -3.17 -22.17 -6.03
CA LEU A 196 -2.49 -23.44 -5.73
C LEU A 196 -1.82 -24.03 -6.97
N LYS A 197 -2.49 -23.98 -8.13
CA LYS A 197 -1.88 -24.38 -9.41
C LYS A 197 -0.63 -23.57 -9.69
N ALA A 198 -0.70 -22.25 -9.51
CA ALA A 198 0.41 -21.36 -9.81
C ALA A 198 1.58 -21.47 -8.81
N LEU A 199 1.32 -21.84 -7.55
CA LEU A 199 2.37 -22.23 -6.60
C LEU A 199 3.10 -23.49 -7.06
N PHE A 200 2.36 -24.54 -7.44
CA PHE A 200 2.94 -25.79 -7.90
C PHE A 200 3.80 -25.59 -9.14
N GLN A 201 3.32 -24.79 -10.10
CA GLN A 201 4.08 -24.40 -11.30
C GLN A 201 5.35 -23.59 -10.99
N ALA A 202 5.40 -22.92 -9.83
CA ALA A 202 6.57 -22.20 -9.36
C ALA A 202 7.52 -23.08 -8.53
N GLY A 203 7.29 -24.39 -8.45
CA GLY A 203 8.08 -25.31 -7.62
C GLY A 203 7.83 -25.14 -6.12
N ILE A 204 6.74 -24.49 -5.71
CA ILE A 204 6.41 -24.24 -4.31
C ILE A 204 5.27 -25.16 -3.91
N THR A 205 5.58 -26.17 -3.09
CA THR A 205 4.58 -27.08 -2.54
C THR A 205 4.09 -26.54 -1.20
N PRO A 206 2.85 -26.03 -1.10
CA PRO A 206 2.30 -25.70 0.20
C PRO A 206 2.00 -26.98 0.99
N GLY A 207 2.11 -26.92 2.33
CA GLY A 207 1.60 -27.97 3.20
C GLY A 207 0.07 -28.08 3.16
N ARG A 208 -0.54 -28.63 4.22
CA ARG A 208 -2.00 -28.80 4.28
C ARG A 208 -2.73 -27.45 4.12
N THR A 209 -3.56 -27.32 3.09
CA THR A 209 -4.37 -26.12 2.85
C THR A 209 -5.86 -26.37 3.11
N PRO A 210 -6.59 -25.40 3.69
CA PRO A 210 -8.02 -25.56 3.91
C PRO A 210 -8.79 -25.57 2.59
N LYS A 211 -9.92 -26.29 2.57
CA LYS A 211 -10.86 -26.32 1.43
C LYS A 211 -11.59 -24.98 1.26
N LYS A 212 -11.94 -24.33 2.38
CA LYS A 212 -12.71 -23.07 2.39
C LYS A 212 -11.78 -21.85 2.40
N TRP A 213 -11.80 -21.08 1.32
CA TRP A 213 -11.09 -19.79 1.21
C TRP A 213 -12.09 -18.63 1.27
N VAL A 214 -11.59 -17.42 1.49
CA VAL A 214 -12.43 -16.22 1.60
C VAL A 214 -12.05 -15.21 0.53
N ALA A 215 -13.04 -14.82 -0.27
CA ALA A 215 -13.02 -13.62 -1.07
C ALA A 215 -14.25 -12.78 -0.71
N GLN A 216 -14.03 -11.53 -0.35
CA GLN A 216 -15.11 -10.59 -0.04
C GLN A 216 -15.34 -9.70 -1.26
N CYS A 217 -16.59 -9.47 -1.64
CA CYS A 217 -16.98 -8.56 -2.70
C CYS A 217 -18.07 -7.63 -2.16
N LYS A 218 -17.75 -6.34 -1.98
CA LYS A 218 -18.65 -5.36 -1.35
C LYS A 218 -18.78 -4.12 -2.21
N ARG A 219 -20.00 -3.60 -2.38
CA ARG A 219 -20.23 -2.27 -2.97
C ARG A 219 -19.67 -1.20 -2.02
N VAL A 220 -18.94 -0.23 -2.55
CA VAL A 220 -18.25 0.85 -1.81
C VAL A 220 -18.57 2.23 -2.38
N GLY A 221 -19.84 2.44 -2.73
CA GLY A 221 -20.34 3.73 -3.21
C GLY A 221 -19.67 4.15 -4.52
N LYS A 222 -19.10 5.36 -4.56
CA LYS A 222 -18.44 5.95 -5.73
C LYS A 222 -16.92 5.73 -5.78
N GLY A 223 -16.37 4.94 -4.87
CA GLY A 223 -14.95 4.55 -4.88
C GLY A 223 -13.99 5.52 -4.18
N THR A 224 -14.34 6.79 -3.99
CA THR A 224 -13.45 7.80 -3.36
C THR A 224 -12.95 7.38 -1.98
N GLU A 225 -13.83 6.96 -1.07
CA GLU A 225 -13.40 6.53 0.27
C GLU A 225 -12.59 5.23 0.23
N ALA A 226 -12.86 4.34 -0.73
CA ALA A 226 -12.07 3.12 -0.93
C ALA A 226 -10.66 3.44 -1.44
N LEU A 227 -10.52 4.35 -2.39
CA LEU A 227 -9.23 4.81 -2.90
C LEU A 227 -8.44 5.55 -1.81
N ARG A 228 -9.10 6.44 -1.06
CA ARG A 228 -8.50 7.13 0.09
C ARG A 228 -8.06 6.17 1.17
N TYR A 229 -8.87 5.15 1.46
CA TYR A 229 -8.50 4.06 2.36
C TYR A 229 -7.22 3.38 1.89
N LEU A 230 -7.17 2.91 0.63
CA LEU A 230 -5.99 2.22 0.08
C LEU A 230 -4.75 3.11 0.05
N ALA A 231 -4.88 4.39 -0.29
CA ALA A 231 -3.78 5.35 -0.32
C ALA A 231 -3.01 5.36 1.01
N ARG A 232 -3.72 5.34 2.16
CA ARG A 232 -3.10 5.35 3.49
C ARG A 232 -2.17 4.15 3.74
N TYR A 233 -2.45 3.00 3.12
CA TYR A 233 -1.66 1.77 3.30
C TYR A 233 -0.55 1.58 2.26
N LEU A 234 -0.48 2.44 1.25
CA LEU A 234 0.54 2.30 0.21
C LEU A 234 1.92 2.72 0.68
N TYR A 235 2.04 3.85 1.39
CA TYR A 235 3.36 4.41 1.67
C TYR A 235 3.59 5.04 3.06
N ARG A 236 2.61 5.05 3.98
CA ARG A 236 2.77 5.64 5.34
C ARG A 236 3.40 4.70 6.38
N GLY A 237 4.22 3.74 5.95
CA GLY A 237 4.62 2.62 6.82
C GLY A 237 3.42 1.78 7.28
N VAL A 238 3.64 0.87 8.25
CA VAL A 238 2.57 0.00 8.78
C VAL A 238 1.93 0.52 10.07
N ILE A 239 2.54 1.53 10.70
CA ILE A 239 2.06 2.16 11.94
C ILE A 239 2.29 3.68 11.91
N SER A 240 1.32 4.45 12.40
CA SER A 240 1.46 5.89 12.65
C SER A 240 2.14 6.15 14.00
N ASN A 241 2.97 7.18 14.11
CA ASN A 241 3.55 7.60 15.38
C ASN A 241 2.48 7.90 16.45
N THR A 242 1.32 8.42 16.05
CA THR A 242 0.17 8.70 16.95
C THR A 242 -0.48 7.44 17.56
N ASN A 243 -0.09 6.26 17.09
CA ASN A 243 -0.58 4.98 17.60
C ASN A 243 0.45 4.28 18.48
N ILE A 244 1.68 4.77 18.56
CA ILE A 244 2.67 4.30 19.53
C ILE A 244 2.44 5.11 20.81
N LEU A 245 1.99 4.46 21.87
CA LEU A 245 1.46 5.12 23.07
C LEU A 245 2.51 5.33 24.15
N SER A 246 3.24 4.27 24.50
CA SER A 246 4.29 4.34 25.52
C SER A 246 5.47 3.42 25.19
N ASP A 247 6.60 3.72 25.83
CA ASP A 247 7.85 2.96 25.82
C ASP A 247 8.49 3.10 27.20
N ASP A 248 8.54 1.99 27.95
CA ASP A 248 9.06 1.95 29.32
C ASP A 248 10.55 1.54 29.40
N GLY A 249 11.23 1.42 28.26
CA GLY A 249 12.62 0.96 28.15
C GLY A 249 12.78 -0.56 27.96
N CYS A 250 11.72 -1.34 28.18
CA CYS A 250 11.65 -2.76 27.87
C CYS A 250 10.56 -3.06 26.82
N ASN A 251 9.37 -2.52 27.03
CA ASN A 251 8.17 -2.76 26.25
C ASN A 251 7.67 -1.51 25.54
N VAL A 252 7.13 -1.73 24.35
CA VAL A 252 6.43 -0.73 23.55
C VAL A 252 4.96 -1.08 23.50
N THR A 253 4.12 -0.13 23.89
CA THR A 253 2.66 -0.25 23.79
C THR A 253 2.14 0.57 22.62
N PHE A 254 1.34 -0.06 21.76
CA PHE A 254 0.66 0.62 20.66
C PHE A 254 -0.83 0.28 20.61
N ARG A 255 -1.63 1.20 20.07
CA ARG A 255 -3.07 0.97 19.86
C ARG A 255 -3.40 0.57 18.44
N TYR A 256 -4.46 -0.21 18.31
CA TYR A 256 -5.07 -0.58 17.04
C TYR A 256 -6.59 -0.64 17.18
N ARG A 257 -7.29 -0.48 16.06
CA ARG A 257 -8.75 -0.67 16.01
C ARG A 257 -9.05 -2.13 15.70
N ASP A 258 -9.78 -2.80 16.58
CA ASP A 258 -10.21 -4.19 16.40
C ASP A 258 -11.06 -4.32 15.12
N ALA A 259 -10.83 -5.39 14.35
CA ALA A 259 -11.51 -5.57 13.08
C ALA A 259 -12.96 -6.01 13.23
N ASN A 260 -13.30 -6.68 14.34
CA ASN A 260 -14.62 -7.22 14.62
C ASN A 260 -15.43 -6.26 15.49
N THR A 261 -14.85 -5.78 16.60
CA THR A 261 -15.58 -4.92 17.55
C THR A 261 -15.50 -3.44 17.20
N HIS A 262 -14.60 -3.06 16.28
CA HIS A 262 -14.33 -1.65 15.92
C HIS A 262 -13.89 -0.76 17.09
N GLN A 263 -13.57 -1.33 18.25
CA GLN A 263 -13.07 -0.63 19.42
C GLN A 263 -11.55 -0.45 19.36
N TRP A 264 -11.04 0.56 20.06
CA TRP A 264 -9.62 0.71 20.29
C TRP A 264 -9.14 -0.32 21.30
N LYS A 265 -8.06 -1.03 20.97
CA LYS A 265 -7.36 -1.97 21.84
C LYS A 265 -5.87 -1.65 21.81
N THR A 266 -5.15 -2.09 22.83
CA THR A 266 -3.70 -1.95 22.93
C THR A 266 -3.01 -3.31 22.73
N ARG A 267 -1.77 -3.26 22.31
CA ARG A 267 -0.84 -4.40 22.29
C ARG A 267 0.49 -3.91 22.83
N THR A 268 1.02 -4.67 23.78
CA THR A 268 2.33 -4.44 24.40
C THR A 268 3.23 -5.61 24.07
N VAL A 269 4.45 -5.32 23.63
CA VAL A 269 5.50 -6.29 23.28
C VAL A 269 6.85 -5.69 23.63
N THR A 270 7.91 -6.50 23.73
CA THR A 270 9.28 -5.95 23.87
C THR A 270 9.63 -5.06 22.68
N GLY A 271 10.53 -4.10 22.86
CA GLY A 271 10.91 -3.20 21.76
C GLY A 271 11.52 -3.92 20.56
N GLU A 272 12.27 -5.00 20.77
CA GLU A 272 12.82 -5.85 19.70
C GLU A 272 11.68 -6.53 18.91
N GLN A 273 10.71 -7.10 19.61
CA GLN A 273 9.52 -7.70 18.98
C GLN A 273 8.67 -6.66 18.26
N PHE A 274 8.59 -5.43 18.76
CA PHE A 274 7.94 -4.33 18.04
C PHE A 274 8.65 -4.06 16.71
N ILE A 275 9.99 -4.03 16.67
CA ILE A 275 10.75 -3.87 15.42
C ILE A 275 10.49 -5.06 14.47
N VAL A 276 10.47 -6.30 14.96
CA VAL A 276 10.08 -7.49 14.16
C VAL A 276 8.69 -7.30 13.53
N LEU A 277 7.71 -6.83 14.31
CA LEU A 277 6.34 -6.61 13.84
C LEU A 277 6.26 -5.61 12.69
N ILE A 278 7.16 -4.62 12.65
CA ILE A 278 7.25 -3.63 11.57
C ILE A 278 7.99 -4.20 10.36
N LEU A 279 9.20 -4.74 10.57
CA LEU A 279 10.09 -5.13 9.49
C LEU A 279 9.59 -6.34 8.70
N GLN A 280 8.78 -7.22 9.29
CA GLN A 280 8.19 -8.35 8.55
C GLN A 280 7.31 -7.94 7.36
N HIS A 281 6.88 -6.67 7.30
CA HIS A 281 6.05 -6.12 6.21
C HIS A 281 6.89 -5.41 5.14
N CYS A 282 8.21 -5.47 5.25
CA CYS A 282 9.11 -4.99 4.21
C CYS A 282 8.91 -5.84 2.95
N LEU A 283 8.51 -5.17 1.88
CA LEU A 283 8.36 -5.81 0.58
C LEU A 283 9.73 -5.98 -0.09
N PRO A 284 9.89 -6.98 -0.98
CA PRO A 284 11.10 -7.14 -1.78
C PRO A 284 11.43 -5.91 -2.62
N LYS A 285 12.72 -5.57 -2.80
CA LYS A 285 13.16 -4.48 -3.67
C LYS A 285 12.52 -4.57 -5.06
N GLY A 286 12.07 -3.44 -5.59
CA GLY A 286 11.40 -3.37 -6.90
C GLY A 286 9.95 -3.86 -6.93
N PHE A 287 9.44 -4.52 -5.87
CA PHE A 287 8.06 -5.01 -5.86
C PHE A 287 7.04 -3.87 -5.91
N ARG A 288 6.18 -3.89 -6.93
CA ARG A 288 5.08 -2.92 -7.12
C ARG A 288 3.87 -3.32 -6.27
N ARG A 289 3.68 -2.64 -5.14
CA ARG A 289 2.58 -2.85 -4.18
C ARG A 289 1.20 -2.59 -4.79
N ALA A 290 1.09 -1.60 -5.67
CA ALA A 290 -0.14 -1.23 -6.37
C ALA A 290 0.01 -1.47 -7.88
N ARG A 291 -1.04 -2.00 -8.51
CA ARG A 291 -1.07 -2.30 -9.95
C ARG A 291 -2.45 -1.97 -10.51
N ASP A 292 -2.48 -1.22 -11.61
CA ASP A 292 -3.70 -0.98 -12.37
C ASP A 292 -3.84 -2.04 -13.47
N TYR A 293 -5.07 -2.47 -13.76
CA TYR A 293 -5.38 -3.51 -14.75
C TYR A 293 -6.47 -3.05 -15.70
N GLY A 294 -6.55 -3.72 -16.86
CA GLY A 294 -7.57 -3.50 -17.88
C GLY A 294 -7.63 -2.04 -18.34
N TYR A 295 -8.84 -1.48 -18.43
CA TYR A 295 -8.99 -0.07 -18.87
C TYR A 295 -8.46 0.97 -17.86
N LEU A 296 -8.02 0.57 -16.64
CA LEU A 296 -7.28 1.45 -15.73
C LEU A 296 -5.76 1.43 -15.96
N HIS A 297 -5.24 0.45 -16.72
CA HIS A 297 -3.81 0.25 -16.95
C HIS A 297 -3.18 1.45 -17.68
N GLY A 298 -1.90 1.72 -17.45
CA GLY A 298 -1.18 2.86 -18.03
C GLY A 298 -1.14 2.90 -19.56
N ASN A 299 -1.29 1.75 -20.21
CA ASN A 299 -1.32 1.62 -21.67
C ASN A 299 -2.75 1.74 -22.25
N ALA A 300 -3.78 1.82 -21.41
CA ALA A 300 -5.18 1.88 -21.82
C ALA A 300 -5.73 3.32 -21.81
N LYS A 301 -4.87 4.34 -21.92
CA LYS A 301 -5.27 5.77 -21.83
C LYS A 301 -6.34 6.14 -22.85
N ALA A 302 -6.23 5.65 -24.09
CA ALA A 302 -7.21 5.90 -25.14
C ALA A 302 -8.59 5.36 -24.75
N VAL A 303 -8.67 4.10 -24.29
CA VAL A 303 -9.92 3.48 -23.81
C VAL A 303 -10.47 4.25 -22.61
N MET A 304 -9.63 4.62 -21.65
CA MET A 304 -10.05 5.42 -20.50
C MET A 304 -10.64 6.77 -20.92
N HIS A 305 -10.01 7.49 -21.86
CA HIS A 305 -10.55 8.75 -22.36
C HIS A 305 -11.90 8.54 -23.03
N ILE A 306 -12.04 7.53 -23.91
CA ILE A 306 -13.32 7.20 -24.55
C ILE A 306 -14.39 6.92 -23.49
N LEU A 307 -14.08 6.14 -22.46
CA LEU A 307 -15.00 5.87 -21.36
C LEU A 307 -15.38 7.14 -20.60
N GLN A 308 -14.43 8.05 -20.38
CA GLN A 308 -14.70 9.33 -19.73
C GLN A 308 -15.64 10.20 -20.57
N TRP A 309 -15.48 10.21 -21.89
CA TRP A 309 -16.39 10.89 -22.81
C TRP A 309 -17.79 10.27 -22.80
N VAL A 310 -17.88 8.96 -23.04
CA VAL A 310 -19.16 8.22 -23.09
C VAL A 310 -19.94 8.34 -21.77
N LEU A 311 -19.23 8.34 -20.64
CA LEU A 311 -19.82 8.46 -19.31
C LEU A 311 -19.94 9.92 -18.81
N LYS A 312 -19.68 10.91 -19.68
CA LYS A 312 -19.80 12.35 -19.37
C LYS A 312 -19.08 12.75 -18.08
N VAL A 313 -17.83 12.28 -17.93
CA VAL A 313 -17.05 12.48 -16.71
C VAL A 313 -16.56 13.92 -16.63
N GLN A 314 -17.00 14.62 -15.59
CA GLN A 314 -16.39 15.88 -15.18
C GLN A 314 -15.06 15.59 -14.49
N ARG A 315 -13.96 15.91 -15.16
CA ARG A 315 -12.61 15.70 -14.62
C ARG A 315 -12.29 16.80 -13.62
N PRO A 316 -11.85 16.47 -12.39
CA PRO A 316 -11.36 17.48 -11.48
C PRO A 316 -10.13 18.15 -12.09
N ALA A 317 -10.02 19.47 -11.95
CA ALA A 317 -8.82 20.19 -12.36
C ALA A 317 -7.58 19.55 -11.71
N PRO A 318 -6.46 19.44 -12.43
CA PRO A 318 -5.24 18.95 -11.81
C PRO A 318 -4.88 19.87 -10.64
N PRO A 319 -4.72 19.35 -9.40
CA PRO A 319 -4.34 20.16 -8.27
C PRO A 319 -3.03 20.90 -8.54
N THR A 320 -2.98 22.14 -8.08
CA THR A 320 -1.78 22.96 -8.11
C THR A 320 -0.71 22.32 -7.22
N LYS A 321 0.53 22.25 -7.72
CA LYS A 321 1.66 21.77 -6.92
C LYS A 321 1.90 22.77 -5.79
N LYS A 322 1.59 22.41 -4.55
CA LYS A 322 1.97 23.21 -3.38
C LYS A 322 3.48 23.13 -3.20
N THR A 323 4.16 24.27 -3.23
CA THR A 323 5.57 24.38 -2.88
C THR A 323 5.71 24.17 -1.36
N ALA A 324 6.65 23.33 -0.94
CA ALA A 324 6.94 23.19 0.48
C ALA A 324 7.51 24.51 1.04
N SER A 325 6.95 24.99 2.15
CA SER A 325 7.42 26.19 2.84
C SER A 325 7.74 25.85 4.29
N LEU A 326 8.97 26.13 4.73
CA LEU A 326 9.37 26.09 6.13
C LEU A 326 9.22 27.50 6.73
N PRO A 327 8.65 27.67 7.93
CA PRO A 327 8.64 28.98 8.58
C PRO A 327 10.05 29.34 9.06
N CYS A 328 10.49 30.58 8.83
CA CYS A 328 11.76 31.07 9.33
C CYS A 328 11.77 31.13 10.87
N PRO A 329 12.82 30.63 11.55
CA PRO A 329 12.87 30.66 13.01
C PRO A 329 12.92 32.08 13.59
N HIS A 330 13.41 33.07 12.83
CA HIS A 330 13.49 34.47 13.29
C HIS A 330 12.20 35.25 13.06
N CYS A 331 11.69 35.28 11.82
CA CYS A 331 10.58 36.18 11.44
C CYS A 331 9.30 35.43 11.06
N ARG A 332 9.28 34.10 11.16
CA ARG A 332 8.16 33.19 10.81
C ARG A 332 7.68 33.26 9.35
N SER A 333 8.32 34.09 8.52
CA SER A 333 7.99 34.20 7.10
C SER A 333 8.38 32.92 6.34
N PRO A 334 7.67 32.58 5.26
CA PRO A 334 7.98 31.41 4.46
C PRO A 334 9.41 31.44 3.90
N MET A 335 10.14 30.34 4.08
CA MET A 335 11.44 30.12 3.45
C MET A 335 11.27 29.37 2.12
N ARG A 336 12.16 29.63 1.17
CA ARG A 336 12.22 28.91 -0.11
C ARG A 336 13.45 28.01 -0.14
N VAL A 337 13.31 26.89 -0.84
CA VAL A 337 14.43 25.98 -1.12
C VAL A 337 15.38 26.66 -2.11
N THR A 338 16.65 26.78 -1.74
CA THR A 338 17.71 27.35 -2.58
C THR A 338 18.74 26.32 -3.03
N GLY A 339 18.80 25.15 -2.38
CA GLY A 339 19.72 24.09 -2.77
C GLY A 339 19.31 22.71 -2.26
N ILE A 340 19.76 21.67 -2.95
CA ILE A 340 19.61 20.28 -2.53
C ILE A 340 21.00 19.65 -2.52
N TYR A 341 21.47 19.30 -1.33
CA TYR A 341 22.75 18.63 -1.15
C TYR A 341 22.52 17.12 -1.14
N PRO A 342 23.16 16.36 -2.06
CA PRO A 342 23.01 14.91 -2.12
C PRO A 342 23.68 14.24 -0.91
N ARG A 343 23.30 12.98 -0.66
CA ARG A 343 24.00 12.13 0.32
C ARG A 343 25.46 11.90 -0.08
N LYS A 344 26.38 11.85 0.88
CA LYS A 344 27.80 11.54 0.66
C LYS A 344 28.07 10.04 0.39
N ALA A 345 27.22 9.13 0.89
CA ALA A 345 27.31 7.68 0.64
C ALA A 345 25.92 7.00 0.76
N GLN A 346 25.76 5.75 0.27
CA GLN A 346 24.52 4.99 0.48
C GLN A 346 24.48 4.42 1.92
N PRO A 347 23.44 4.67 2.72
CA PRO A 347 23.24 3.91 3.95
C PRO A 347 22.91 2.46 3.60
N GLY A 348 23.60 1.53 4.28
CA GLY A 348 23.59 0.08 4.03
C GLY A 348 22.22 -0.58 4.02
#